data_AF-A0A7X9GJP1-F1
#
_entry.id   AF-A0A7X9GJP1-F1
#
_cell.length_a   1.000
_cell.length_b   1.000
_cell.length_c   1.000
_cell.angle_alpha   90.00
_cell.angle_beta   90.00
_cell.angle_gamma   90.00
#
_symmetry.space_group_name_H-M   'P 1'
#
loop_
_entity.id
_entity.type
_entity.pdbx_description
1 polymer ?
#
loop_
_entity_poly.entity_id
_entity_poly.type
_entity_poly.pdbx_seq_one_letter_code
_entity_poly.pdbx_strand_id
1 'polypeptide(L)'
;KSVTLSLTDLSKVGKLIEAYDTFGSECLYEAIKDPGFFSQFARAAYSSENYGGNTKEQGYTNMVDLGDLAKLTSNTLASSVYVLSALDECVIYQVRGQYRVMANGLSCYYSYNGDIDDFIAYAPLGAGTAFKYYFSYGLTGELDENGMAYIAEKGFTALPKIQNLTTLDWDGAPLDLDEEGTAYLYLGPDAQDILAGIGFQLFYVDEENDFIMLLGSDNDIIADWDNGVFLDNFRGVWGAIDGCLVYMELKTEGADYNLYSVPILLNGEEYNLQVVYDFTYQVWSILGAWKGIDEKGMADKELRLLQEGDEIITLWKLATFSGDDDFVTYPIETLTVTADTSFTEVTLFDGTYRMVFEMWDAMGNYAYSDPVQFDCVDGMIITTVFED
;
A
#
# COMPACT_ATOMS: atom_id res chain seq x y z
N LYS A 1 9.78 21.49 0.92
CA LYS A 1 9.37 21.18 2.31
C LYS A 1 8.15 20.26 2.25
N SER A 2 8.21 19.09 2.86
CA SER A 2 7.18 18.03 2.86
C SER A 2 6.18 18.16 4.03
N VAL A 3 5.94 19.37 4.53
CA VAL A 3 5.12 19.59 5.74
C VAL A 3 3.66 19.81 5.35
N THR A 4 2.75 19.14 6.05
CA THR A 4 1.31 19.44 6.04
C THR A 4 0.90 20.12 7.35
N LEU A 5 -0.05 21.03 7.28
CA LEU A 5 -0.65 21.68 8.45
C LEU A 5 -2.09 22.06 8.15
N SER A 6 -2.98 21.89 9.12
CA SER A 6 -4.37 22.36 9.04
C SER A 6 -4.78 23.07 10.33
N LEU A 7 -5.73 24.00 10.21
CA LEU A 7 -6.41 24.64 11.32
C LEU A 7 -7.91 24.35 11.20
N THR A 8 -8.47 23.72 12.23
CA THR A 8 -9.86 23.26 12.24
C THR A 8 -10.71 24.11 13.19
N ASP A 9 -11.82 24.65 12.70
CA ASP A 9 -12.85 25.30 13.52
C ASP A 9 -13.73 24.24 14.18
N LEU A 10 -13.46 23.97 15.46
CA LEU A 10 -14.21 22.98 16.24
C LEU A 10 -15.70 23.31 16.38
N SER A 11 -16.12 24.57 16.18
CA SER A 11 -17.55 24.93 16.18
C SER A 11 -18.31 24.38 14.96
N LYS A 12 -17.58 23.92 13.93
CA LYS A 12 -18.13 23.37 12.67
C LYS A 12 -18.06 21.85 12.59
N VAL A 13 -17.30 21.21 13.48
CA VAL A 13 -17.08 19.75 13.48
C VAL A 13 -18.37 18.94 13.57
N GLY A 14 -19.41 19.45 14.24
CA GLY A 14 -20.71 18.76 14.32
C GLY A 14 -21.29 18.40 12.95
N LYS A 15 -21.27 19.36 12.00
CA LYS A 15 -21.73 19.10 10.61
C LYS A 15 -20.85 18.08 9.89
N LEU A 16 -19.54 18.12 10.14
CA LEU A 16 -18.61 17.17 9.54
C LEU A 16 -18.87 15.75 10.04
N ILE A 17 -19.18 15.57 11.33
CA ILE A 17 -19.54 14.27 11.89
C ILE A 17 -20.85 13.75 11.28
N GLU A 18 -21.87 14.60 11.11
CA GLU A 18 -23.13 14.22 10.45
C GLU A 18 -22.90 13.80 8.98
N ALA A 19 -22.06 14.55 8.25
CA ALA A 19 -21.69 14.20 6.88
C ALA A 19 -20.88 12.89 6.82
N TYR A 20 -19.95 12.70 7.76
CA TYR A 20 -19.14 11.48 7.87
C TYR A 20 -19.98 10.25 8.19
N ASP A 21 -20.96 10.36 9.08
CA ASP A 21 -21.86 9.25 9.40
C ASP A 21 -22.75 8.91 8.19
N THR A 22 -23.27 9.92 7.48
CA THR A 22 -24.02 9.73 6.23
C THR A 22 -23.19 9.02 5.16
N PHE A 23 -21.91 9.40 5.05
CA PHE A 23 -20.95 8.77 4.15
C PHE A 23 -20.73 7.30 4.48
N GLY A 24 -20.46 6.99 5.75
CA GLY A 24 -20.33 5.61 6.22
C GLY A 24 -21.61 4.79 6.04
N SER A 25 -22.79 5.40 6.18
CA SER A 25 -24.06 4.71 5.94
C SER A 25 -24.19 4.29 4.48
N GLU A 26 -23.89 5.21 3.55
CA GLU A 26 -23.93 4.90 2.12
C GLU A 26 -22.92 3.78 1.79
N CYS A 27 -21.68 3.85 2.29
CA CYS A 27 -20.70 2.77 2.13
C CYS A 27 -21.22 1.42 2.62
N LEU A 28 -21.80 1.35 3.82
CA LEU A 28 -22.39 0.12 4.35
C LEU A 28 -23.50 -0.42 3.46
N TYR A 29 -24.37 0.45 2.96
CA TYR A 29 -25.49 0.01 2.11
C TYR A 29 -25.05 -0.42 0.72
N GLU A 30 -24.06 0.24 0.12
CA GLU A 30 -23.48 -0.22 -1.15
C GLU A 30 -22.79 -1.58 -0.98
N ALA A 31 -22.01 -1.78 0.09
CA ALA A 31 -21.41 -3.07 0.41
C ALA A 31 -22.44 -4.20 0.60
N ILE A 32 -23.61 -3.91 1.17
CA ILE A 32 -24.68 -4.91 1.33
C ILE A 32 -25.40 -5.20 0.00
N LYS A 33 -25.47 -4.23 -0.91
CA LYS A 33 -26.05 -4.46 -2.25
C LYS A 33 -25.10 -5.28 -3.12
N ASP A 34 -23.81 -4.96 -3.03
CA ASP A 34 -22.75 -5.56 -3.82
C ASP A 34 -21.45 -5.59 -2.99
N PRO A 35 -21.06 -6.77 -2.45
CA PRO A 35 -19.82 -6.91 -1.68
C PRO A 35 -18.55 -6.51 -2.43
N GLY A 36 -18.52 -6.51 -3.77
CA GLY A 36 -17.39 -6.02 -4.55
C GLY A 36 -17.07 -4.54 -4.29
N PHE A 37 -18.03 -3.80 -3.74
CA PHE A 37 -17.84 -2.44 -3.27
C PHE A 37 -16.72 -2.31 -2.21
N PHE A 38 -16.46 -3.33 -1.38
CA PHE A 38 -15.35 -3.28 -0.42
C PHE A 38 -14.02 -3.07 -1.14
N SER A 39 -13.77 -3.80 -2.22
CA SER A 39 -12.55 -3.72 -3.02
C SER A 39 -12.48 -2.42 -3.81
N GLN A 40 -13.61 -1.92 -4.33
CA GLN A 40 -13.69 -0.61 -4.98
C GLN A 40 -13.35 0.54 -4.00
N PHE A 41 -13.93 0.50 -2.79
CA PHE A 41 -13.67 1.51 -1.76
C PHE A 41 -12.24 1.41 -1.21
N ALA A 42 -11.70 0.20 -1.07
CA ALA A 42 -10.33 -0.04 -0.68
C ALA A 42 -9.34 0.55 -1.70
N ARG A 43 -9.54 0.31 -3.00
CA ARG A 43 -8.72 0.95 -4.06
C ARG A 43 -8.74 2.46 -3.94
N ALA A 44 -9.91 3.07 -3.72
CA ALA A 44 -9.99 4.51 -3.48
C ALA A 44 -9.22 4.96 -2.22
N ALA A 45 -9.23 4.15 -1.15
CA ALA A 45 -8.45 4.43 0.06
C ALA A 45 -6.94 4.28 -0.14
N TYR A 46 -6.48 3.29 -0.92
CA TYR A 46 -5.05 3.11 -1.25
C TYR A 46 -4.54 4.22 -2.17
N SER A 47 -5.35 4.67 -3.13
CA SER A 47 -5.02 5.80 -4.01
C SER A 47 -5.19 7.17 -3.35
N SER A 48 -5.77 7.23 -2.14
CA SER A 48 -5.90 8.47 -1.39
C SER A 48 -4.59 8.84 -0.70
N GLU A 49 -4.41 10.14 -0.51
CA GLU A 49 -3.42 10.66 0.45
C GLU A 49 -3.57 9.96 1.82
N ASN A 50 -2.47 9.41 2.34
CA ASN A 50 -2.47 8.70 3.62
C ASN A 50 -1.32 9.18 4.53
N TYR A 51 -1.48 9.04 5.84
CA TYR A 51 -0.60 9.66 6.81
C TYR A 51 0.00 8.65 7.79
N GLY A 52 1.32 8.50 7.77
CA GLY A 52 2.06 7.59 8.66
C GLY A 52 2.70 6.44 7.89
N GLY A 53 2.87 5.31 8.58
CA GLY A 53 3.15 4.01 7.94
C GLY A 53 1.83 3.31 7.61
N ASN A 54 1.79 2.61 6.48
CA ASN A 54 0.66 1.76 6.07
C ASN A 54 1.18 0.52 5.30
N THR A 55 2.34 0.00 5.72
CA THR A 55 2.95 -1.22 5.16
C THR A 55 3.31 -2.17 6.29
N LYS A 56 3.54 -3.46 5.98
CA LYS A 56 3.97 -4.45 6.97
C LYS A 56 5.28 -4.03 7.65
N GLU A 57 6.22 -3.46 6.89
CA GLU A 57 7.52 -3.02 7.41
C GLU A 57 7.43 -1.77 8.29
N GLN A 58 6.67 -0.77 7.85
CA GLN A 58 6.58 0.51 8.57
C GLN A 58 5.56 0.50 9.71
N GLY A 59 4.73 -0.54 9.77
CA GLY A 59 3.53 -0.59 10.59
C GLY A 59 2.37 0.21 9.99
N TYR A 60 1.20 0.09 10.61
CA TYR A 60 -0.05 0.69 10.13
C TYR A 60 -0.57 1.74 11.09
N THR A 61 -0.81 2.92 10.56
CA THR A 61 -1.47 4.02 11.27
C THR A 61 -2.96 4.08 10.99
N ASN A 62 -3.41 3.45 9.90
CA ASN A 62 -4.83 3.36 9.55
C ASN A 62 -5.48 4.74 9.33
N MET A 63 -4.73 5.67 8.75
CA MET A 63 -5.16 7.06 8.53
C MET A 63 -5.13 7.45 7.05
N VAL A 64 -6.32 7.68 6.49
CA VAL A 64 -6.55 8.16 5.11
C VAL A 64 -7.07 9.59 5.13
N ASP A 65 -6.72 10.41 4.16
CA ASP A 65 -7.27 11.77 4.00
C ASP A 65 -8.76 11.70 3.66
N LEU A 66 -9.59 12.26 4.54
CA LEU A 66 -11.05 12.16 4.42
C LEU A 66 -11.57 12.87 3.17
N GLY A 67 -10.97 14.02 2.82
CA GLY A 67 -11.40 14.77 1.66
C GLY A 67 -10.97 14.12 0.36
N ASP A 68 -9.82 13.46 0.34
CA ASP A 68 -9.32 12.81 -0.87
C ASP A 68 -10.11 11.53 -1.15
N LEU A 69 -10.33 10.72 -0.12
CA LEU A 69 -11.19 9.55 -0.18
C LEU A 69 -12.60 9.91 -0.66
N ALA A 70 -13.19 11.00 -0.15
CA ALA A 70 -14.50 11.46 -0.60
C ALA A 70 -14.49 11.89 -2.08
N LYS A 71 -13.41 12.51 -2.58
CA LYS A 71 -13.31 12.87 -4.01
C LYS A 71 -13.21 11.64 -4.90
N LEU A 72 -12.34 10.70 -4.55
CA LEU A 72 -12.12 9.48 -5.35
C LEU A 72 -13.37 8.60 -5.42
N THR A 73 -14.22 8.67 -4.41
CA THR A 73 -15.48 7.92 -4.36
C THR A 73 -16.70 8.70 -4.86
N SER A 74 -16.55 9.96 -5.30
CA SER A 74 -17.68 10.87 -5.61
C SER A 74 -18.55 10.43 -6.80
N ASN A 75 -18.04 9.57 -7.68
CA ASN A 75 -18.84 8.98 -8.77
C ASN A 75 -19.76 7.85 -8.28
N THR A 76 -19.44 7.24 -7.15
CA THR A 76 -20.17 6.08 -6.59
C THR A 76 -21.02 6.49 -5.39
N LEU A 77 -20.53 7.42 -4.56
CA LEU A 77 -21.15 7.83 -3.31
C LEU A 77 -21.64 9.27 -3.41
N ALA A 78 -22.96 9.44 -3.45
CA ALA A 78 -23.58 10.76 -3.56
C ALA A 78 -23.32 11.61 -2.31
N SER A 79 -23.14 10.97 -1.15
CA SER A 79 -22.88 11.64 0.13
C SER A 79 -21.48 12.25 0.24
N SER A 80 -20.53 11.88 -0.63
CA SER A 80 -19.18 12.48 -0.66
C SER A 80 -19.22 14.00 -0.73
N VAL A 81 -20.19 14.58 -1.43
CA VAL A 81 -20.32 16.05 -1.56
C VAL A 81 -20.57 16.74 -0.22
N TYR A 82 -21.25 16.07 0.72
CA TYR A 82 -21.51 16.63 2.05
C TYR A 82 -20.25 16.63 2.90
N VAL A 83 -19.42 15.58 2.79
CA VAL A 83 -18.11 15.52 3.45
C VAL A 83 -17.21 16.64 2.95
N LEU A 84 -17.11 16.80 1.63
CA LEU A 84 -16.28 17.85 1.02
C LEU A 84 -16.74 19.25 1.42
N SER A 85 -18.06 19.51 1.39
CA SER A 85 -18.61 20.80 1.82
C SER A 85 -18.40 21.06 3.31
N ALA A 86 -18.55 20.05 4.16
CA ALA A 86 -18.34 20.20 5.60
C ALA A 86 -16.85 20.40 5.93
N LEU A 87 -15.94 19.74 5.22
CA LEU A 87 -14.51 19.95 5.34
C LEU A 87 -14.11 21.37 4.96
N ASP A 88 -14.64 21.93 3.86
CA ASP A 88 -14.36 23.31 3.43
C ASP A 88 -14.80 24.35 4.47
N GLU A 89 -15.95 24.12 5.13
CA GLU A 89 -16.39 24.97 6.25
C GLU A 89 -15.55 24.79 7.53
N CYS A 90 -15.03 23.59 7.76
CA CYS A 90 -14.39 23.20 9.01
C CYS A 90 -12.88 23.48 9.03
N VAL A 91 -12.19 23.27 7.91
CA VAL A 91 -10.73 23.46 7.77
C VAL A 91 -10.46 24.88 7.24
N ILE A 92 -10.27 25.82 8.17
CA ILE A 92 -10.17 27.26 7.86
C ILE A 92 -8.78 27.71 7.39
N TYR A 93 -7.77 26.84 7.49
CA TYR A 93 -6.42 27.09 6.96
C TYR A 93 -5.72 25.76 6.68
N GLN A 94 -4.93 25.70 5.61
CA GLN A 94 -4.13 24.53 5.27
C GLN A 94 -2.81 24.89 4.57
N VAL A 95 -1.78 24.09 4.81
CA VAL A 95 -0.50 24.06 4.08
C VAL A 95 -0.29 22.65 3.58
N ARG A 96 0.08 22.53 2.30
CA ARG A 96 0.32 21.25 1.62
C ARG A 96 1.77 21.18 1.16
N GLY A 97 2.44 20.07 1.46
CA GLY A 97 3.77 19.77 0.93
C GLY A 97 3.72 19.46 -0.57
N GLN A 98 4.87 19.50 -1.24
CA GLN A 98 5.00 19.25 -2.69
C GLN A 98 4.42 17.89 -3.13
N TYR A 99 4.60 16.85 -2.32
CA TYR A 99 4.03 15.50 -2.55
C TYR A 99 2.87 15.20 -1.60
N ARG A 100 2.13 16.25 -1.22
CA ARG A 100 0.94 16.15 -0.36
C ARG A 100 -0.20 17.02 -0.91
N VAL A 101 -0.27 17.13 -2.23
CA VAL A 101 -1.15 18.08 -2.94
C VAL A 101 -2.63 17.71 -2.79
N MET A 102 -2.90 16.43 -2.54
CA MET A 102 -4.25 15.90 -2.38
C MET A 102 -4.80 16.03 -0.95
N ALA A 103 -3.93 16.29 0.04
CA ALA A 103 -4.31 16.52 1.44
C ALA A 103 -5.42 17.57 1.64
N ASN A 104 -6.46 17.26 2.41
CA ASN A 104 -7.57 18.15 2.75
C ASN A 104 -7.62 18.53 4.24
N GLY A 105 -6.58 18.16 5.00
CA GLY A 105 -6.30 18.69 6.32
C GLY A 105 -6.86 17.88 7.49
N LEU A 106 -7.75 16.93 7.25
CA LEU A 106 -8.23 15.97 8.24
C LEU A 106 -8.22 14.55 7.66
N SER A 107 -7.71 13.61 8.45
CA SER A 107 -7.79 12.19 8.15
C SER A 107 -8.97 11.52 8.86
N CYS A 108 -9.37 10.37 8.36
CA CYS A 108 -10.26 9.43 9.05
C CYS A 108 -9.62 8.05 9.15
N TYR A 109 -10.22 7.18 9.95
CA TYR A 109 -9.76 5.81 10.09
C TYR A 109 -10.14 4.99 8.87
N TYR A 110 -9.19 4.20 8.37
CA TYR A 110 -9.42 3.12 7.41
C TYR A 110 -8.56 1.93 7.82
N SER A 111 -9.14 0.73 7.89
CA SER A 111 -8.42 -0.49 8.28
C SER A 111 -7.57 -0.99 7.11
N TYR A 112 -6.37 -0.45 6.93
CA TYR A 112 -5.44 -0.89 5.89
C TYR A 112 -4.85 -2.27 6.19
N ASN A 113 -4.68 -2.60 7.47
CA ASN A 113 -4.13 -3.87 7.91
C ASN A 113 -5.15 -5.01 8.02
N GLY A 114 -6.45 -4.69 7.97
CA GLY A 114 -7.50 -5.69 8.18
C GLY A 114 -7.54 -6.29 9.60
N ASP A 115 -6.81 -5.72 10.55
CA ASP A 115 -6.67 -6.30 11.89
C ASP A 115 -7.94 -6.05 12.72
N ILE A 116 -8.57 -7.15 13.15
CA ILE A 116 -9.80 -7.13 13.93
C ILE A 116 -9.58 -6.58 15.33
N ASP A 117 -8.44 -6.85 15.97
CA ASP A 117 -8.13 -6.35 17.31
C ASP A 117 -7.91 -4.84 17.29
N ASP A 118 -7.22 -4.32 16.27
CA ASP A 118 -7.08 -2.88 16.05
C ASP A 118 -8.44 -2.21 15.82
N PHE A 119 -9.29 -2.82 15.00
CA PHE A 119 -10.65 -2.33 14.78
C PHE A 119 -11.47 -2.33 16.09
N ILE A 120 -11.42 -3.41 16.89
CA ILE A 120 -12.12 -3.51 18.18
C ILE A 120 -11.62 -2.43 19.15
N ALA A 121 -10.32 -2.13 19.14
CA ALA A 121 -9.75 -1.05 19.94
C ALA A 121 -10.21 0.34 19.47
N TYR A 122 -10.34 0.55 18.16
CA TYR A 122 -10.79 1.80 17.55
C TYR A 122 -12.30 2.04 17.69
N ALA A 123 -13.13 1.01 17.51
CA ALA A 123 -14.59 1.10 17.46
C ALA A 123 -15.24 1.88 18.62
N PRO A 124 -14.84 1.74 19.90
CA PRO A 124 -15.42 2.55 20.98
C PRO A 124 -14.98 4.03 20.95
N LEU A 125 -13.88 4.37 20.27
CA LEU A 125 -13.35 5.73 20.16
C LEU A 125 -13.93 6.51 18.96
N GLY A 126 -14.30 5.80 17.90
CA GLY A 126 -14.79 6.40 16.65
C GLY A 126 -16.07 7.22 16.80
N ALA A 127 -16.15 8.36 16.10
CA ALA A 127 -17.26 9.31 16.18
C ALA A 127 -18.50 8.92 15.35
N GLY A 128 -18.33 8.15 14.26
CA GLY A 128 -19.42 7.71 13.39
C GLY A 128 -19.88 6.29 13.70
N THR A 129 -21.18 6.05 13.73
CA THR A 129 -21.77 4.71 13.96
C THR A 129 -21.70 3.87 12.69
N ALA A 130 -21.98 4.48 11.55
CA ALA A 130 -22.14 3.75 10.29
C ALA A 130 -20.86 3.06 9.82
N PHE A 131 -19.72 3.76 9.89
CA PHE A 131 -18.42 3.17 9.55
C PHE A 131 -18.02 2.01 10.48
N LYS A 132 -18.47 2.00 11.75
CA LYS A 132 -18.22 0.85 12.64
C LYS A 132 -18.91 -0.39 12.10
N TYR A 133 -20.15 -0.26 11.64
CA TYR A 133 -20.86 -1.37 11.02
C TYR A 133 -20.26 -1.74 9.65
N TYR A 134 -19.83 -0.76 8.85
CA TYR A 134 -19.12 -1.03 7.59
C TYR A 134 -17.88 -1.91 7.83
N PHE A 135 -16.99 -1.51 8.74
CA PHE A 135 -15.78 -2.28 9.05
C PHE A 135 -16.09 -3.60 9.76
N SER A 136 -17.04 -3.64 10.69
CA SER A 136 -17.49 -4.89 11.32
C SER A 136 -17.94 -5.90 10.27
N TYR A 137 -18.79 -5.47 9.32
CA TYR A 137 -19.27 -6.33 8.25
C TYR A 137 -18.12 -6.78 7.35
N GLY A 138 -17.27 -5.86 6.88
CA GLY A 138 -16.13 -6.19 6.02
C GLY A 138 -15.17 -7.20 6.65
N LEU A 139 -14.74 -6.94 7.89
CA LEU A 139 -13.70 -7.71 8.57
C LEU A 139 -14.19 -9.05 9.13
N THR A 140 -15.47 -9.15 9.52
CA THR A 140 -16.01 -10.35 10.19
C THR A 140 -17.06 -11.10 9.38
N GLY A 141 -17.61 -10.47 8.34
CA GLY A 141 -18.79 -10.97 7.62
C GLY A 141 -20.11 -10.82 8.39
N GLU A 142 -20.08 -10.24 9.59
CA GLU A 142 -21.22 -10.21 10.51
C GLU A 142 -21.49 -8.82 11.10
N LEU A 143 -22.71 -8.63 11.61
CA LEU A 143 -23.14 -7.48 12.41
C LEU A 143 -23.81 -7.96 13.69
N ASP A 144 -23.63 -7.20 14.77
CA ASP A 144 -24.34 -7.43 16.03
C ASP A 144 -25.85 -7.08 15.91
N GLU A 145 -26.62 -7.31 16.98
CA GLU A 145 -28.05 -7.02 16.99
C GLU A 145 -28.37 -5.55 16.65
N ASN A 146 -27.52 -4.62 17.07
CA ASN A 146 -27.70 -3.19 16.80
C ASN A 146 -27.40 -2.86 15.33
N GLY A 147 -26.34 -3.43 14.76
CA GLY A 147 -26.01 -3.29 13.35
C GLY A 147 -27.07 -3.90 12.44
N MET A 148 -27.62 -5.07 12.81
CA MET A 148 -28.74 -5.66 12.10
C MET A 148 -30.01 -4.80 12.17
N ALA A 149 -30.30 -4.19 13.33
CA ALA A 149 -31.40 -3.23 13.44
C ALA A 149 -31.15 -1.96 12.61
N TYR A 150 -29.91 -1.47 12.57
CA TYR A 150 -29.51 -0.29 11.79
C TYR A 150 -29.74 -0.48 10.28
N ILE A 151 -29.35 -1.62 9.72
CA ILE A 151 -29.54 -1.89 8.28
C ILE A 151 -31.01 -2.20 7.95
N ALA A 152 -31.80 -2.70 8.92
CA ALA A 152 -33.22 -2.95 8.75
C ALA A 152 -34.03 -1.67 8.53
N GLU A 153 -33.58 -0.51 9.05
CA GLU A 153 -34.19 0.79 8.77
C GLU A 153 -34.16 1.17 7.27
N LYS A 154 -33.21 0.60 6.51
CA LYS A 154 -33.12 0.72 5.05
C LYS A 154 -33.72 -0.46 4.28
N GLY A 155 -34.33 -1.41 4.99
CA GLY A 155 -35.01 -2.56 4.39
C GLY A 155 -34.11 -3.77 4.12
N PHE A 156 -32.87 -3.78 4.62
CA PHE A 156 -32.02 -4.97 4.56
C PHE A 156 -32.32 -5.92 5.72
N THR A 157 -32.43 -7.21 5.43
CA THR A 157 -32.75 -8.23 6.46
C THR A 157 -31.68 -9.31 6.60
N ALA A 158 -30.66 -9.30 5.75
CA ALA A 158 -29.56 -10.25 5.75
C ALA A 158 -28.32 -9.61 5.11
N LEU A 159 -27.15 -10.16 5.44
CA LEU A 159 -25.88 -9.78 4.85
C LEU A 159 -25.50 -10.80 3.77
N PRO A 160 -25.09 -10.36 2.56
CA PRO A 160 -24.45 -11.24 1.61
C PRO A 160 -23.15 -11.82 2.17
N LYS A 161 -22.77 -13.00 1.67
CA LYS A 161 -21.43 -13.55 1.94
C LYS A 161 -20.40 -12.74 1.16
N ILE A 162 -19.33 -12.34 1.84
CA ILE A 162 -18.19 -11.68 1.22
C ILE A 162 -17.28 -12.75 0.61
N GLN A 163 -16.88 -12.56 -0.65
CA GLN A 163 -15.78 -13.30 -1.26
C GLN A 163 -14.50 -12.48 -1.11
N ASN A 164 -13.40 -13.16 -0.84
CA ASN A 164 -12.10 -12.58 -0.53
C ASN A 164 -10.98 -13.58 -0.81
N LEU A 165 -9.72 -13.18 -0.65
CA LEU A 165 -8.57 -14.03 -0.99
C LEU A 165 -8.51 -15.34 -0.20
N THR A 166 -8.99 -15.38 1.04
CA THR A 166 -9.03 -16.62 1.86
C THR A 166 -10.14 -17.59 1.46
N THR A 167 -11.14 -17.11 0.72
CA THR A 167 -12.25 -17.94 0.21
C THR A 167 -12.03 -18.40 -1.22
N LEU A 168 -11.05 -17.82 -1.90
CA LEU A 168 -10.60 -18.18 -3.22
C LEU A 168 -9.30 -18.98 -3.10
N ASP A 169 -9.03 -19.81 -4.10
CA ASP A 169 -7.82 -20.65 -4.16
C ASP A 169 -6.81 -19.97 -5.10
N TRP A 170 -6.47 -18.72 -4.78
CA TRP A 170 -5.57 -17.88 -5.59
C TRP A 170 -4.14 -17.80 -5.02
N ASP A 171 -3.94 -18.30 -3.82
CA ASP A 171 -2.59 -18.47 -3.27
C ASP A 171 -1.93 -19.68 -3.94
N GLY A 172 -0.77 -19.49 -4.55
CA GLY A 172 -0.17 -20.41 -5.50
C GLY A 172 -0.85 -20.40 -6.87
N ALA A 173 -1.47 -19.29 -7.29
CA ALA A 173 -2.04 -19.21 -8.63
C ALA A 173 -0.93 -19.35 -9.70
N PRO A 174 -1.10 -20.23 -10.70
CA PRO A 174 -0.06 -20.50 -11.68
C PRO A 174 0.13 -19.32 -12.63
N LEU A 175 1.33 -19.21 -13.17
CA LEU A 175 1.70 -18.26 -14.21
C LEU A 175 1.88 -18.97 -15.56
N ASP A 176 1.67 -18.23 -16.64
CA ASP A 176 1.90 -18.70 -18.00
C ASP A 176 2.70 -17.62 -18.77
N LEU A 177 3.25 -17.98 -19.94
CA LEU A 177 4.01 -17.08 -20.80
C LEU A 177 3.20 -16.71 -22.04
N ASP A 178 3.21 -15.44 -22.41
CA ASP A 178 2.68 -15.01 -23.68
C ASP A 178 3.62 -15.35 -24.86
N GLU A 179 3.23 -14.97 -26.09
CA GLU A 179 4.03 -15.23 -27.29
C GLU A 179 5.39 -14.48 -27.30
N GLU A 180 5.54 -13.44 -26.47
CA GLU A 180 6.76 -12.64 -26.35
C GLU A 180 7.66 -13.13 -25.19
N GLY A 181 7.19 -14.07 -24.37
CA GLY A 181 7.91 -14.61 -23.22
C GLY A 181 7.74 -13.78 -21.94
N THR A 182 6.71 -12.93 -21.90
CA THR A 182 6.29 -12.20 -20.70
C THR A 182 5.38 -13.08 -19.86
N ALA A 183 5.66 -13.19 -18.57
CA ALA A 183 4.85 -13.94 -17.64
C ALA A 183 3.58 -13.17 -17.28
N TYR A 184 2.47 -13.89 -17.21
CA TYR A 184 1.19 -13.32 -16.86
C TYR A 184 0.42 -14.20 -15.86
N LEU A 185 -0.30 -13.51 -14.97
CA LEU A 185 -1.26 -14.05 -14.04
C LEU A 185 -2.67 -13.77 -14.56
N TYR A 186 -3.50 -14.81 -14.66
CA TYR A 186 -4.90 -14.69 -15.04
C TYR A 186 -5.83 -15.08 -13.90
N LEU A 187 -6.56 -14.10 -13.37
CA LEU A 187 -7.54 -14.26 -12.28
C LEU A 187 -8.99 -14.16 -12.76
N GLY A 188 -9.19 -13.66 -13.99
CA GLY A 188 -10.51 -13.43 -14.58
C GLY A 188 -11.18 -12.12 -14.13
N PRO A 189 -12.30 -11.74 -14.77
CA PRO A 189 -12.91 -10.41 -14.62
C PRO A 189 -13.45 -10.12 -13.21
N ASP A 190 -13.66 -11.15 -12.39
CA ASP A 190 -14.10 -11.01 -11.00
C ASP A 190 -12.98 -10.49 -10.09
N ALA A 191 -11.72 -10.44 -10.54
CA ALA A 191 -10.59 -9.89 -9.78
C ALA A 191 -10.82 -8.47 -9.25
N GLN A 192 -11.54 -7.64 -10.01
CA GLN A 192 -11.87 -6.27 -9.59
C GLN A 192 -12.81 -6.20 -8.37
N ASP A 193 -13.58 -7.25 -8.10
CA ASP A 193 -14.51 -7.33 -6.97
C ASP A 193 -13.86 -7.98 -5.74
N ILE A 194 -12.64 -8.49 -5.88
CA ILE A 194 -11.89 -9.18 -4.83
C ILE A 194 -10.68 -8.35 -4.40
N LEU A 195 -9.84 -7.92 -5.33
CA LEU A 195 -8.55 -7.31 -5.02
C LEU A 195 -8.69 -5.83 -4.68
N ALA A 196 -8.08 -5.42 -3.57
CA ALA A 196 -7.83 -4.01 -3.26
C ALA A 196 -6.54 -3.50 -3.94
N GLY A 197 -5.65 -4.39 -4.34
CA GLY A 197 -4.49 -4.07 -5.16
C GLY A 197 -3.65 -5.31 -5.49
N ILE A 198 -2.68 -5.10 -6.37
CA ILE A 198 -1.73 -6.12 -6.81
C ILE A 198 -0.42 -5.43 -7.20
N GLY A 199 0.69 -6.06 -6.83
CA GLY A 199 2.04 -5.68 -7.21
C GLY A 199 2.90 -6.94 -7.29
N PHE A 200 4.19 -6.81 -7.02
CA PHE A 200 5.09 -7.96 -6.94
C PHE A 200 6.12 -7.83 -5.84
N GLN A 201 6.66 -8.97 -5.43
CA GLN A 201 7.92 -9.05 -4.68
C GLN A 201 9.01 -9.62 -5.58
N LEU A 202 10.20 -9.04 -5.49
CA LEU A 202 11.37 -9.46 -6.25
C LEU A 202 12.44 -10.04 -5.33
N PHE A 203 13.03 -11.16 -5.76
CA PHE A 203 14.07 -11.88 -5.05
C PHE A 203 15.26 -12.13 -5.96
N TYR A 204 16.45 -12.16 -5.37
CA TYR A 204 17.65 -12.75 -5.94
C TYR A 204 17.88 -14.11 -5.30
N VAL A 205 18.17 -15.13 -6.10
CA VAL A 205 18.32 -16.52 -5.66
C VAL A 205 19.72 -17.01 -5.98
N ASP A 206 20.39 -17.55 -4.95
CA ASP A 206 21.64 -18.27 -5.09
C ASP A 206 21.46 -19.68 -4.55
N GLU A 207 21.11 -20.61 -5.44
CA GLU A 207 20.90 -22.01 -5.09
C GLU A 207 22.21 -22.72 -4.68
N GLU A 208 23.37 -22.26 -5.18
CA GLU A 208 24.66 -22.87 -4.87
C GLU A 208 25.06 -22.61 -3.41
N ASN A 209 24.81 -21.40 -2.93
CA ASN A 209 25.09 -20.98 -1.55
C ASN A 209 23.86 -21.08 -0.63
N ASP A 210 22.73 -21.59 -1.14
CA ASP A 210 21.48 -21.83 -0.42
C ASP A 210 20.92 -20.57 0.28
N PHE A 211 20.92 -19.44 -0.43
CA PHE A 211 20.30 -18.22 0.10
C PHE A 211 19.40 -17.53 -0.92
N ILE A 212 18.41 -16.83 -0.38
CA ILE A 212 17.51 -15.94 -1.11
C ILE A 212 17.58 -14.56 -0.48
N MET A 213 17.63 -13.52 -1.32
CA MET A 213 17.64 -12.13 -0.90
C MET A 213 16.38 -11.44 -1.41
N LEU A 214 15.58 -10.88 -0.51
CA LEU A 214 14.42 -10.07 -0.87
C LEU A 214 14.91 -8.68 -1.28
N LEU A 215 14.68 -8.32 -2.55
CA LEU A 215 14.96 -6.98 -3.08
C LEU A 215 13.84 -5.99 -2.74
N GLY A 216 12.63 -6.49 -2.53
CA GLY A 216 11.50 -5.73 -2.02
C GLY A 216 10.28 -5.80 -2.91
N SER A 217 9.46 -4.75 -2.91
CA SER A 217 8.17 -4.71 -3.60
C SER A 217 8.00 -3.49 -4.49
N ASP A 218 7.31 -3.68 -5.61
CA ASP A 218 6.95 -2.64 -6.57
C ASP A 218 5.63 -3.00 -7.28
N ASN A 219 5.12 -2.08 -8.09
CA ASN A 219 3.92 -2.26 -8.90
C ASN A 219 4.15 -1.95 -10.39
N ASP A 220 5.41 -1.99 -10.85
CA ASP A 220 5.76 -1.92 -12.28
C ASP A 220 5.32 -3.21 -12.99
N ILE A 221 4.01 -3.33 -13.22
CA ILE A 221 3.32 -4.43 -13.90
C ILE A 221 2.34 -3.86 -14.92
N ILE A 222 1.97 -4.65 -15.92
CA ILE A 222 0.94 -4.29 -16.88
C ILE A 222 -0.38 -4.92 -16.43
N ALA A 223 -1.33 -4.09 -16.00
CA ALA A 223 -2.61 -4.55 -15.44
C ALA A 223 -3.79 -4.27 -16.37
N ASP A 224 -4.53 -5.33 -16.73
CA ASP A 224 -5.86 -5.29 -17.32
C ASP A 224 -6.90 -5.71 -16.27
N TRP A 225 -7.38 -4.73 -15.51
CA TRP A 225 -8.35 -4.92 -14.45
C TRP A 225 -9.73 -5.39 -14.95
N ASP A 226 -10.11 -5.03 -16.18
CA ASP A 226 -11.42 -5.40 -16.74
C ASP A 226 -11.50 -6.90 -17.03
N ASN A 227 -10.38 -7.51 -17.42
CA ASN A 227 -10.28 -8.94 -17.72
C ASN A 227 -9.56 -9.76 -16.64
N GLY A 228 -8.95 -9.11 -15.64
CA GLY A 228 -8.16 -9.74 -14.59
C GLY A 228 -6.90 -10.44 -15.11
N VAL A 229 -6.17 -9.76 -16.00
CA VAL A 229 -4.89 -10.22 -16.55
C VAL A 229 -3.80 -9.26 -16.07
N PHE A 230 -2.74 -9.80 -15.48
CA PHE A 230 -1.63 -9.01 -14.94
C PHE A 230 -0.31 -9.58 -15.47
N LEU A 231 0.49 -8.76 -16.15
CA LEU A 231 1.76 -9.19 -16.74
C LEU A 231 2.93 -8.57 -15.99
N ASP A 232 4.04 -9.30 -15.94
CA ASP A 232 5.29 -8.73 -15.47
C ASP A 232 5.76 -7.60 -16.41
N ASN A 233 6.55 -6.68 -15.86
CA ASN A 233 7.31 -5.70 -16.66
C ASN A 233 8.79 -5.72 -16.22
N PHE A 234 9.35 -6.91 -16.05
CA PHE A 234 10.71 -7.05 -15.52
C PHE A 234 11.75 -6.59 -16.55
N ARG A 235 12.44 -5.50 -16.23
CA ARG A 235 13.43 -4.84 -17.11
C ARG A 235 14.89 -5.17 -16.78
N GLY A 236 15.15 -6.00 -15.76
CA GLY A 236 16.50 -6.27 -15.28
C GLY A 236 17.17 -5.07 -14.60
N VAL A 237 16.38 -4.18 -13.99
CA VAL A 237 16.86 -3.03 -13.23
C VAL A 237 16.19 -2.98 -11.86
N TRP A 238 16.85 -2.37 -10.88
CA TRP A 238 16.30 -2.18 -9.55
C TRP A 238 16.84 -0.91 -8.89
N GLY A 239 16.18 -0.47 -7.81
CA GLY A 239 16.53 0.74 -7.08
C GLY A 239 17.88 0.67 -6.36
N ALA A 240 18.61 1.78 -6.42
CA ALA A 240 19.92 1.93 -5.82
C ALA A 240 20.18 3.36 -5.31
N ILE A 241 21.04 3.47 -4.29
CA ILE A 241 21.59 4.74 -3.80
C ILE A 241 23.03 4.83 -4.28
N ASP A 242 23.36 5.85 -5.08
CA ASP A 242 24.71 6.05 -5.63
C ASP A 242 25.31 4.80 -6.32
N GLY A 243 24.44 4.02 -6.97
CA GLY A 243 24.79 2.78 -7.67
C GLY A 243 24.80 1.51 -6.82
N CYS A 244 24.66 1.64 -5.50
CA CYS A 244 24.54 0.54 -4.56
C CYS A 244 23.08 0.10 -4.46
N LEU A 245 22.78 -1.12 -4.92
CA LEU A 245 21.45 -1.71 -4.83
C LEU A 245 20.93 -1.69 -3.39
N VAL A 246 19.63 -1.47 -3.22
CA VAL A 246 18.98 -1.45 -1.90
C VAL A 246 17.67 -2.21 -1.89
N TYR A 247 17.29 -2.68 -0.71
CA TYR A 247 15.90 -3.10 -0.49
C TYR A 247 14.98 -1.88 -0.57
N MET A 248 13.88 -1.99 -1.30
CA MET A 248 12.86 -0.95 -1.38
C MET A 248 11.45 -1.53 -1.33
N GLU A 249 10.57 -0.91 -0.58
CA GLU A 249 9.16 -1.32 -0.46
C GLU A 249 8.27 -0.22 -1.03
N LEU A 250 7.35 -0.57 -1.92
CA LEU A 250 6.30 0.34 -2.36
C LEU A 250 5.39 0.65 -1.17
N LYS A 251 5.35 1.94 -0.79
CA LYS A 251 4.57 2.44 0.35
C LYS A 251 3.25 3.05 -0.08
N THR A 252 3.23 3.78 -1.19
CA THR A 252 2.02 4.42 -1.69
C THR A 252 2.07 4.43 -3.20
N GLU A 253 1.00 3.91 -3.79
CA GLU A 253 0.69 4.02 -5.20
C GLU A 253 -0.22 5.24 -5.41
N GLY A 254 0.29 6.25 -6.10
CA GLY A 254 -0.45 7.45 -6.46
C GLY A 254 -0.66 7.55 -7.97
N ALA A 255 -1.57 8.42 -8.40
CA ALA A 255 -1.78 8.67 -9.83
C ALA A 255 -0.60 9.42 -10.48
N ASP A 256 0.12 10.25 -9.72
CA ASP A 256 1.18 11.12 -10.22
C ASP A 256 2.59 10.66 -9.80
N TYR A 257 2.69 9.85 -8.76
CA TYR A 257 3.94 9.37 -8.22
C TYR A 257 3.77 8.11 -7.38
N ASN A 258 4.84 7.33 -7.26
CA ASN A 258 4.99 6.31 -6.23
C ASN A 258 5.90 6.80 -5.10
N LEU A 259 5.58 6.39 -3.87
CA LEU A 259 6.43 6.59 -2.70
C LEU A 259 6.95 5.24 -2.22
N TYR A 260 8.26 5.16 -2.00
CA TYR A 260 8.97 3.98 -1.54
C TYR A 260 9.63 4.22 -0.19
N SER A 261 9.73 3.15 0.58
CA SER A 261 10.49 3.07 1.83
C SER A 261 11.77 2.27 1.61
N VAL A 262 12.91 2.85 1.99
CA VAL A 262 14.23 2.20 1.92
C VAL A 262 14.84 2.20 3.32
N PRO A 263 14.78 1.09 4.07
CA PRO A 263 15.41 0.93 5.38
C PRO A 263 16.93 1.07 5.26
N ILE A 264 17.52 1.90 6.13
CA ILE A 264 18.95 2.17 6.20
C ILE A 264 19.39 2.36 7.65
N LEU A 265 20.70 2.22 7.90
CA LEU A 265 21.31 2.87 9.07
C LEU A 265 21.88 4.21 8.63
N LEU A 266 21.38 5.30 9.20
CA LEU A 266 21.86 6.65 8.98
C LEU A 266 22.66 7.10 10.20
N ASN A 267 23.97 7.22 10.06
CA ASN A 267 24.92 7.49 11.15
C ASN A 267 24.77 6.50 12.33
N GLY A 268 24.55 5.22 12.02
CA GLY A 268 24.40 4.14 13.00
C GLY A 268 23.02 4.02 13.65
N GLU A 269 22.04 4.83 13.23
CA GLU A 269 20.67 4.73 13.71
C GLU A 269 19.72 4.26 12.60
N GLU A 270 18.71 3.47 12.93
CA GLU A 270 17.69 3.02 11.98
C GLU A 270 16.81 4.17 11.50
N TYR A 271 16.60 4.22 10.19
CA TYR A 271 15.65 5.11 9.50
C TYR A 271 15.10 4.42 8.26
N ASN A 272 13.96 4.90 7.79
CA ASN A 272 13.39 4.61 6.49
C ASN A 272 13.56 5.82 5.57
N LEU A 273 14.45 5.73 4.59
CA LEU A 273 14.57 6.75 3.56
C LEU A 273 13.30 6.75 2.70
N GLN A 274 12.67 7.92 2.57
CA GLN A 274 11.47 8.13 1.76
C GLN A 274 11.91 8.56 0.37
N VAL A 275 11.62 7.73 -0.64
CA VAL A 275 12.04 7.94 -2.03
C VAL A 275 10.80 8.04 -2.90
N VAL A 276 10.74 9.04 -3.77
CA VAL A 276 9.64 9.22 -4.71
C VAL A 276 10.12 8.93 -6.12
N TYR A 277 9.27 8.24 -6.90
CA TYR A 277 9.34 8.27 -8.35
C TYR A 277 8.17 9.08 -8.89
N ASP A 278 8.47 10.22 -9.53
CA ASP A 278 7.48 11.13 -10.09
C ASP A 278 7.22 10.77 -11.56
N PHE A 279 5.98 10.39 -11.89
CA PHE A 279 5.61 9.94 -13.24
C PHE A 279 5.57 11.08 -14.25
N THR A 280 5.33 12.31 -13.81
CA THR A 280 5.26 13.49 -14.69
C THR A 280 6.64 13.84 -15.21
N TYR A 281 7.64 13.81 -14.34
CA TYR A 281 9.02 14.15 -14.71
C TYR A 281 9.89 12.94 -15.00
N GLN A 282 9.42 11.72 -14.67
CA GLN A 282 10.16 10.46 -14.78
C GLN A 282 11.49 10.52 -14.01
N VAL A 283 11.44 11.04 -12.79
CA VAL A 283 12.62 11.23 -11.93
C VAL A 283 12.44 10.61 -10.56
N TRP A 284 13.51 10.02 -10.07
CA TRP A 284 13.66 9.58 -8.69
C TRP A 284 14.11 10.75 -7.80
N SER A 285 13.64 10.80 -6.56
CA SER A 285 14.01 11.83 -5.59
C SER A 285 13.99 11.32 -4.17
N ILE A 286 15.10 11.50 -3.46
CA ILE A 286 15.19 11.24 -2.02
C ILE A 286 14.54 12.42 -1.29
N LEU A 287 13.47 12.17 -0.53
CA LEU A 287 12.80 13.22 0.25
C LEU A 287 13.48 13.45 1.61
N GLY A 288 14.05 12.38 2.19
CA GLY A 288 14.71 12.38 3.50
C GLY A 288 14.41 11.11 4.28
N ALA A 289 14.92 11.03 5.50
CA ALA A 289 14.88 9.87 6.37
C ALA A 289 13.80 10.02 7.46
N TRP A 290 12.97 8.99 7.63
CA TRP A 290 11.84 8.95 8.58
C TRP A 290 12.08 7.89 9.65
N LYS A 291 11.81 8.20 10.93
CA LYS A 291 12.05 7.26 12.05
C LYS A 291 11.03 6.11 12.16
N GLY A 292 9.95 6.12 11.39
CA GLY A 292 8.93 5.10 11.51
C GLY A 292 7.90 5.39 12.59
N ILE A 293 7.29 4.33 13.10
CA ILE A 293 6.32 4.34 14.20
C ILE A 293 7.04 3.87 15.47
N ASP A 294 6.88 4.62 16.56
CA ASP A 294 7.48 4.22 17.85
C ASP A 294 6.70 3.08 18.55
N GLU A 295 7.25 2.55 19.63
CA GLU A 295 6.63 1.48 20.44
C GLU A 295 5.23 1.83 20.99
N LYS A 296 4.82 3.10 20.93
CA LYS A 296 3.51 3.58 21.38
C LYS A 296 2.53 3.77 20.23
N GLY A 297 2.91 3.38 19.00
CA GLY A 297 2.10 3.55 17.81
C GLY A 297 2.12 4.97 17.24
N MET A 298 3.04 5.84 17.70
CA MET A 298 3.13 7.21 17.19
C MET A 298 4.09 7.27 16.00
N ALA A 299 3.54 7.60 14.84
CA ALA A 299 4.33 7.93 13.66
C ALA A 299 5.18 9.19 13.90
N ASP A 300 6.47 9.12 13.54
CA ASP A 300 7.33 10.28 13.53
C ASP A 300 6.79 11.32 12.54
N LYS A 301 6.86 12.59 12.92
CA LYS A 301 6.29 13.71 12.16
C LYS A 301 7.34 14.46 11.35
N GLU A 302 8.61 14.19 11.62
CA GLU A 302 9.73 14.86 10.98
C GLU A 302 10.33 13.99 9.88
N LEU A 303 10.83 14.66 8.86
CA LEU A 303 11.63 14.03 7.81
C LEU A 303 13.02 14.66 7.85
N ARG A 304 14.01 13.89 8.29
CA ARG A 304 15.40 14.35 8.38
C ARG A 304 16.01 14.37 6.98
N LEU A 305 16.36 15.55 6.49
CA LEU A 305 17.11 15.65 5.24
C LEU A 305 18.52 15.08 5.40
N LEU A 306 19.02 14.39 4.37
CA LEU A 306 20.42 13.97 4.30
C LEU A 306 21.33 15.19 4.22
N GLN A 307 22.50 15.10 4.84
CA GLN A 307 23.54 16.12 4.85
C GLN A 307 24.84 15.54 4.31
N GLU A 308 25.62 16.33 3.57
CA GLU A 308 26.95 15.91 3.13
C GLU A 308 27.80 15.44 4.33
N GLY A 309 28.40 14.26 4.19
CA GLY A 309 29.16 13.60 5.25
C GLY A 309 28.35 12.69 6.18
N ASP A 310 27.01 12.64 6.05
CA ASP A 310 26.22 11.58 6.67
C ASP A 310 26.69 10.20 6.15
N GLU A 311 26.74 9.22 7.03
CA GLU A 311 27.00 7.82 6.69
C GLU A 311 25.69 7.07 6.50
N ILE A 312 25.51 6.43 5.36
CA ILE A 312 24.38 5.53 5.08
C ILE A 312 24.94 4.11 5.01
N ILE A 313 24.32 3.17 5.73
CA ILE A 313 24.56 1.74 5.57
C ILE A 313 23.31 1.11 4.99
N THR A 314 23.45 0.46 3.83
CA THR A 314 22.37 -0.27 3.17
C THR A 314 22.05 -1.55 3.93
N LEU A 315 20.78 -1.94 3.89
CA LEU A 315 20.27 -3.11 4.58
C LEU A 315 19.70 -4.11 3.56
N TRP A 316 20.13 -5.36 3.63
CA TRP A 316 19.54 -6.47 2.86
C TRP A 316 18.79 -7.44 3.75
N LYS A 317 17.74 -8.03 3.20
CA LYS A 317 16.94 -9.07 3.84
C LYS A 317 17.28 -10.41 3.20
N LEU A 318 17.84 -11.34 3.97
CA LEU A 318 18.27 -12.66 3.50
C LEU A 318 17.62 -13.79 4.32
N ALA A 319 17.30 -14.89 3.65
CA ALA A 319 16.86 -16.14 4.25
C ALA A 319 17.56 -17.33 3.57
N THR A 320 17.43 -18.53 4.13
CA THR A 320 17.86 -19.76 3.47
C THR A 320 16.92 -20.07 2.31
N PHE A 321 17.45 -20.42 1.14
CA PHE A 321 16.60 -20.69 -0.02
C PHE A 321 15.79 -21.99 0.13
N SER A 322 16.41 -23.04 0.66
CA SER A 322 15.77 -24.33 0.89
C SER A 322 14.99 -24.46 2.22
N GLY A 323 15.01 -23.41 3.04
CA GLY A 323 14.44 -23.39 4.38
C GLY A 323 13.13 -22.61 4.49
N ASP A 324 12.48 -22.73 5.64
CA ASP A 324 11.28 -21.97 6.02
C ASP A 324 11.63 -20.86 7.04
N ASP A 325 12.87 -20.37 7.06
CA ASP A 325 13.32 -19.32 7.97
C ASP A 325 12.87 -17.93 7.54
N ASP A 326 12.53 -17.10 8.53
CA ASP A 326 12.20 -15.70 8.31
C ASP A 326 13.42 -14.92 7.78
N PHE A 327 13.16 -13.93 6.92
CA PHE A 327 14.19 -13.01 6.45
C PHE A 327 14.86 -12.25 7.61
N VAL A 328 16.19 -12.30 7.64
CA VAL A 328 17.02 -11.56 8.59
C VAL A 328 17.67 -10.37 7.88
N THR A 329 17.70 -9.22 8.56
CA THR A 329 18.29 -7.99 8.02
C THR A 329 19.79 -7.90 8.31
N TYR A 330 20.60 -7.61 7.30
CA TYR A 330 22.05 -7.49 7.37
C TYR A 330 22.53 -6.12 6.85
N PRO A 331 23.49 -5.47 7.54
CA PRO A 331 24.18 -4.28 7.03
C PRO A 331 25.24 -4.67 6.00
N ILE A 332 25.28 -3.97 4.86
CA ILE A 332 25.99 -4.47 3.68
C ILE A 332 27.00 -3.47 3.15
N GLU A 333 26.56 -2.35 2.59
CA GLU A 333 27.44 -1.34 2.01
C GLU A 333 27.34 -0.02 2.76
N THR A 334 28.50 0.61 2.99
CA THR A 334 28.60 1.93 3.60
C THR A 334 28.86 2.99 2.53
N LEU A 335 27.97 3.98 2.48
CA LEU A 335 27.99 5.14 1.60
C LEU A 335 28.21 6.41 2.42
N THR A 336 28.94 7.37 1.84
CA THR A 336 29.04 8.73 2.40
C THR A 336 28.21 9.66 1.54
N VAL A 337 27.25 10.34 2.15
CA VAL A 337 26.40 11.32 1.46
C VAL A 337 27.25 12.46 0.91
N THR A 338 27.04 12.78 -0.36
CA THR A 338 27.65 13.91 -1.07
C THR A 338 26.59 14.84 -1.64
N ALA A 339 27.00 15.95 -2.26
CA ALA A 339 26.11 16.86 -2.97
C ALA A 339 25.37 16.18 -4.14
N ASP A 340 25.97 15.12 -4.70
CA ASP A 340 25.48 14.40 -5.87
C ASP A 340 24.73 13.11 -5.49
N THR A 341 24.60 12.82 -4.18
CA THR A 341 23.94 11.60 -3.73
C THR A 341 22.50 11.53 -4.24
N SER A 342 22.18 10.41 -4.88
CA SER A 342 20.93 10.24 -5.60
C SER A 342 20.41 8.81 -5.50
N PHE A 343 19.11 8.68 -5.73
CA PHE A 343 18.47 7.39 -5.94
C PHE A 343 18.19 7.22 -7.43
N THR A 344 18.50 6.05 -7.99
CA THR A 344 18.29 5.72 -9.40
C THR A 344 17.99 4.23 -9.55
N GLU A 345 17.42 3.84 -10.68
CA GLU A 345 17.48 2.44 -11.12
C GLU A 345 18.88 2.13 -11.66
N VAL A 346 19.41 0.94 -11.35
CA VAL A 346 20.63 0.39 -11.95
C VAL A 346 20.37 -1.00 -12.49
N THR A 347 21.15 -1.39 -13.51
CA THR A 347 21.11 -2.75 -14.05
C THR A 347 21.49 -3.76 -12.97
N LEU A 348 20.65 -4.79 -12.85
CA LEU A 348 20.90 -5.93 -11.99
C LEU A 348 22.12 -6.70 -12.52
N PHE A 349 22.92 -7.24 -11.59
CA PHE A 349 24.06 -8.07 -11.95
C PHE A 349 23.59 -9.45 -12.42
N ASP A 350 24.45 -10.16 -13.16
CA ASP A 350 24.14 -11.49 -13.68
C ASP A 350 23.75 -12.46 -12.55
N GLY A 351 22.68 -13.22 -12.76
CA GLY A 351 22.17 -14.16 -11.77
C GLY A 351 20.70 -14.50 -11.98
N THR A 352 20.16 -15.25 -11.03
CA THR A 352 18.77 -15.73 -11.05
C THR A 352 17.92 -14.86 -10.13
N TYR A 353 16.86 -14.29 -10.70
CA TYR A 353 15.86 -13.53 -9.97
C TYR A 353 14.54 -14.27 -10.01
N ARG A 354 13.75 -14.13 -8.95
CA ARG A 354 12.38 -14.63 -8.91
C ARG A 354 11.43 -13.52 -8.54
N MET A 355 10.30 -13.47 -9.23
CA MET A 355 9.21 -12.55 -8.93
C MET A 355 7.95 -13.34 -8.60
N VAL A 356 7.21 -12.90 -7.60
CA VAL A 356 5.85 -13.38 -7.31
C VAL A 356 4.90 -12.19 -7.36
N PHE A 357 3.73 -12.37 -7.97
CA PHE A 357 2.67 -11.36 -7.82
C PHE A 357 2.17 -11.40 -6.37
N GLU A 358 2.15 -10.25 -5.72
CA GLU A 358 1.58 -10.08 -4.38
C GLU A 358 0.21 -9.42 -4.53
N MET A 359 -0.83 -10.13 -4.10
CA MET A 359 -2.23 -9.70 -4.15
C MET A 359 -2.72 -9.39 -2.75
N TRP A 360 -3.53 -8.34 -2.60
CA TRP A 360 -4.20 -8.06 -1.32
C TRP A 360 -5.66 -7.65 -1.51
N ASP A 361 -6.51 -7.98 -0.54
CA ASP A 361 -7.92 -7.61 -0.53
C ASP A 361 -8.25 -6.50 0.49
N ALA A 362 -9.49 -6.05 0.48
CA ALA A 362 -9.98 -4.98 1.36
C ALA A 362 -10.01 -5.36 2.86
N MET A 363 -9.83 -6.64 3.18
CA MET A 363 -9.87 -7.19 4.53
C MET A 363 -8.46 -7.51 5.06
N GLY A 364 -7.41 -7.06 4.36
CA GLY A 364 -6.02 -7.23 4.78
C GLY A 364 -5.45 -8.63 4.55
N ASN A 365 -6.14 -9.48 3.80
CA ASN A 365 -5.59 -10.78 3.41
C ASN A 365 -4.63 -10.62 2.23
N TYR A 366 -3.68 -11.54 2.14
CA TYR A 366 -2.71 -11.63 1.06
C TYR A 366 -2.77 -12.99 0.40
N ALA A 367 -2.44 -13.03 -0.89
CA ALA A 367 -2.18 -14.23 -1.65
C ALA A 367 -1.00 -13.97 -2.60
N TYR A 368 -0.26 -15.01 -2.94
CA TYR A 368 0.89 -14.92 -3.82
C TYR A 368 0.70 -15.84 -5.03
N SER A 369 1.16 -15.44 -6.21
CA SER A 369 1.23 -16.38 -7.35
C SER A 369 2.37 -17.38 -7.15
N ASP A 370 2.40 -18.40 -8.01
CA ASP A 370 3.65 -19.11 -8.27
C ASP A 370 4.74 -18.13 -8.75
N PRO A 371 6.03 -18.44 -8.50
CA PRO A 371 7.11 -17.58 -8.94
C PRO A 371 7.36 -17.69 -10.44
N VAL A 372 7.68 -16.56 -11.07
CA VAL A 372 8.39 -16.53 -12.35
C VAL A 372 9.89 -16.36 -12.08
N GLN A 373 10.71 -17.10 -12.82
CA GLN A 373 12.16 -16.98 -12.79
C GLN A 373 12.69 -16.17 -13.97
N PHE A 374 13.61 -15.25 -13.69
CA PHE A 374 14.36 -14.48 -14.66
C PHE A 374 15.86 -14.76 -14.53
N ASP A 375 16.44 -15.39 -15.54
CA ASP A 375 17.89 -15.59 -15.61
C ASP A 375 18.52 -14.43 -16.40
N CYS A 376 19.28 -13.59 -15.69
CA CYS A 376 19.96 -12.43 -16.25
C CYS A 376 21.43 -12.76 -16.54
N VAL A 377 21.83 -12.72 -17.81
CA VAL A 377 23.24 -12.99 -18.22
C VAL A 377 23.65 -12.04 -19.34
N ASP A 378 24.71 -11.26 -19.12
CA ASP A 378 25.24 -10.29 -20.10
C ASP A 378 24.15 -9.33 -20.64
N GLY A 379 23.19 -8.97 -19.78
CA GLY A 379 22.05 -8.11 -20.13
C GLY A 379 20.94 -8.78 -20.95
N MET A 380 21.01 -10.09 -21.18
CA MET A 380 19.88 -10.88 -21.69
C MET A 380 19.06 -11.43 -20.52
N ILE A 381 17.73 -11.46 -20.68
CA ILE A 381 16.79 -11.99 -19.69
C ILE A 381 16.10 -13.21 -20.31
N ILE A 382 16.12 -14.33 -19.61
CA ILE A 382 15.37 -15.54 -19.95
C ILE A 382 14.29 -15.76 -18.88
N THR A 383 13.03 -15.76 -19.30
CA THR A 383 11.88 -15.95 -18.42
C THR A 383 11.47 -17.43 -18.41
N THR A 384 11.23 -17.98 -17.21
CA THR A 384 10.73 -19.34 -17.01
C THR A 384 9.62 -19.33 -15.97
N VAL A 385 8.47 -19.91 -16.31
CA VAL A 385 7.41 -20.25 -15.35
C VAL A 385 7.49 -21.74 -15.02
N PHE A 386 7.06 -22.12 -13.82
CA PHE A 386 7.06 -23.51 -13.39
C PHE A 386 5.67 -24.10 -13.64
N GLU A 387 5.60 -25.22 -14.37
CA GLU A 387 4.39 -26.04 -14.45
C GLU A 387 4.40 -27.07 -13.32
N ASP A 388 3.23 -27.31 -12.71
CA ASP A 388 3.00 -28.38 -11.72
C ASP A 388 3.24 -29.81 -12.25
#